data_AF-A0A0S6XQE1-F1
#
_entry.id   AF-A0A0S6XQE1-F1
#
_cell.length_a   1.000
_cell.length_b   1.000
_cell.length_c   1.000
_cell.angle_alpha   90.00
_cell.angle_beta   90.00
_cell.angle_gamma   90.00
#
_symmetry.space_group_name_H-M   'P 1'
#
loop_
_entity.id
_entity.type
_entity.pdbx_description
1 polymer ?
#
loop_
_entity_poly.entity_id
_entity_poly.type
_entity_poly.pdbx_seq_one_letter_code
_entity_poly.pdbx_strand_id
1 'polypeptide(L)'
;MDEDVPPITEGDLDSFGLLLPLPFRVAIIIVLGVWAWGLNLHYLRAIKIDVPALIHYPGRSSPTEPSHHLSTYRLASFLTIPLAILLFLYWIVSHGNQATALKLEILPNFYLLALVIVFFIPVNALSRSGRYRTLTVLRRISIGGLAEAQDGRFGDILMADVLTSYAKVLGDLFIALCMFFTPGKSSTGLPDRSCGGAWLIPSIIALPSMIRLRQCLIEYSRVRASNQKTGTIGSHGWGGQHLANALKYSSAFPVIALSALQRGYDPERIGLSENSLFRLWVLAVFVNSFYSFWWDVMKDWDLTLFSPRRDKNGSDHPFGLRKNRFFHNHEIYYAVVAIDLMLRCTWSLKLSPHLYHFNDIEGGIFLMELLEVFRRWIWMFLRVETEWVRTNRAPPDQEEVLLSVFTNKYEDE
;
A
#
# COMPACT_ATOMS: atom_id res chain seq x y z
N MET A 1 -18.54 22.13 -51.34
CA MET A 1 -19.53 21.75 -50.31
C MET A 1 -18.74 20.92 -49.32
N ASP A 2 -17.86 21.61 -48.60
CA ASP A 2 -17.06 21.05 -47.54
C ASP A 2 -17.78 21.46 -46.26
N GLU A 3 -18.54 20.52 -45.69
CA GLU A 3 -19.10 20.71 -44.36
C GLU A 3 -17.96 20.51 -43.36
N ASP A 4 -17.50 21.63 -42.81
CA ASP A 4 -16.69 21.69 -41.60
C ASP A 4 -17.37 20.86 -40.51
N VAL A 5 -16.80 19.70 -40.23
CA VAL A 5 -17.07 18.97 -39.00
C VAL A 5 -16.56 19.85 -37.85
N PRO A 6 -17.41 20.29 -36.91
CA PRO A 6 -16.93 21.10 -35.79
C PRO A 6 -15.95 20.24 -34.98
N PRO A 7 -14.81 20.80 -34.52
CA PRO A 7 -13.92 20.06 -33.64
C PRO A 7 -14.72 19.69 -32.40
N ILE A 8 -14.67 18.40 -32.06
CA ILE A 8 -15.21 17.84 -30.82
C ILE A 8 -14.75 18.75 -29.69
N THR A 9 -15.69 19.40 -29.01
CA THR A 9 -15.42 20.10 -27.75
C THR A 9 -15.08 19.04 -26.70
N GLU A 10 -13.84 18.55 -26.73
CA GLU A 10 -13.22 17.92 -25.57
C GLU A 10 -13.17 19.00 -24.49
N GLY A 11 -13.82 18.75 -23.35
CA GLY A 11 -13.78 19.68 -22.22
C GLY A 11 -12.34 20.07 -21.91
N ASP A 12 -12.11 21.37 -21.74
CA ASP A 12 -10.77 21.90 -21.49
C ASP A 12 -10.12 21.17 -20.32
N LEU A 13 -8.85 20.81 -20.47
CA LEU A 13 -8.06 20.25 -19.39
C LEU A 13 -7.92 21.27 -18.27
N ASP A 14 -8.06 20.81 -17.03
CA ASP A 14 -7.75 21.65 -15.87
C ASP A 14 -6.25 22.00 -15.85
N SER A 15 -5.91 23.06 -15.12
CA SER A 15 -4.51 23.52 -15.02
C SER A 15 -3.57 22.43 -14.48
N PHE A 16 -4.09 21.53 -13.63
CA PHE A 16 -3.31 20.41 -13.10
C PHE A 16 -3.10 19.29 -14.13
N GLY A 17 -4.08 18.97 -14.96
CA GLY A 17 -3.96 18.05 -16.10
C GLY A 17 -2.93 18.50 -17.11
N LEU A 18 -2.89 19.81 -17.41
CA LEU A 18 -1.89 20.42 -18.28
C LEU A 18 -0.49 20.44 -17.66
N LEU A 19 -0.39 20.63 -16.34
CA LEU A 19 0.89 20.62 -15.63
C LEU A 19 1.44 19.19 -15.49
N LEU A 20 0.58 18.24 -15.13
CA LEU A 20 0.99 16.89 -14.77
C LEU A 20 -0.03 15.88 -15.29
N PRO A 21 0.15 15.37 -16.51
CA PRO A 21 -0.75 14.37 -17.09
C PRO A 21 -0.67 13.02 -16.35
N LEU A 22 -1.72 12.22 -16.49
CA LEU A 22 -1.91 10.97 -15.74
C LEU A 22 -0.71 10.01 -15.73
N PRO A 23 -0.02 9.73 -16.86
CA PRO A 23 1.07 8.76 -16.83
C PRO A 23 2.27 9.25 -16.00
N PHE A 24 2.53 10.56 -15.96
CA PHE A 24 3.55 11.13 -15.07
C PHE A 24 3.13 11.07 -13.60
N ARG A 25 1.85 11.27 -13.27
CA ARG A 25 1.34 11.10 -11.90
C ARG A 25 1.64 9.71 -11.35
N VAL A 26 1.27 8.68 -12.13
CA VAL A 26 1.50 7.28 -11.80
C VAL A 26 3.00 6.99 -11.64
N ALA A 27 3.81 7.45 -12.60
CA ALA A 27 5.26 7.31 -12.57
C ALA A 27 5.90 7.91 -11.30
N ILE A 28 5.53 9.15 -10.96
CA ILE A 28 6.03 9.85 -9.76
C ILE A 28 5.72 9.04 -8.51
N ILE A 29 4.48 8.58 -8.34
CA ILE A 29 4.09 7.83 -7.13
C ILE A 29 4.90 6.52 -7.01
N ILE A 30 5.09 5.79 -8.11
CA ILE A 30 5.87 4.56 -8.11
C ILE A 30 7.34 4.83 -7.73
N VAL A 31 7.96 5.86 -8.33
CA VAL A 31 9.35 6.24 -8.04
C VAL A 31 9.51 6.72 -6.59
N LEU A 32 8.56 7.49 -6.07
CA LEU A 32 8.52 7.88 -4.67
C LEU A 32 8.42 6.67 -3.74
N GLY A 33 7.67 5.63 -4.12
CA GLY A 33 7.64 4.36 -3.41
C GLY A 33 9.02 3.71 -3.25
N VAL A 34 9.86 3.76 -4.28
CA VAL A 34 11.23 3.23 -4.23
C VAL A 34 12.10 4.06 -3.28
N TRP A 35 12.00 5.39 -3.32
CA TRP A 35 12.66 6.28 -2.37
C TRP A 35 12.23 6.02 -0.93
N ALA A 36 10.92 5.92 -0.70
CA ALA A 36 10.29 5.65 0.58
C ALA A 36 10.78 4.31 1.18
N TRP A 37 10.91 3.27 0.36
CA TRP A 37 11.50 2.00 0.79
C TRP A 37 12.98 2.14 1.14
N GLY A 38 13.75 2.89 0.35
CA GLY A 38 15.16 3.19 0.66
C GLY A 38 15.33 3.89 2.00
N LEU A 39 14.47 4.86 2.31
CA LEU A 39 14.44 5.58 3.58
C LEU A 39 14.07 4.67 4.76
N ASN A 40 13.08 3.78 4.60
CA ASN A 40 12.77 2.76 5.60
C ASN A 40 14.00 1.92 5.94
N LEU A 41 14.66 1.35 4.92
CA LEU A 41 15.86 0.53 5.09
C LEU A 41 17.02 1.29 5.74
N HIS A 42 17.19 2.57 5.40
CA HIS A 42 18.28 3.39 5.91
C HIS A 42 18.06 3.69 7.40
N TYR A 43 16.90 4.24 7.75
CA TYR A 43 16.61 4.64 9.12
C TYR A 43 16.52 3.44 10.06
N LEU A 44 15.82 2.37 9.66
CA LEU A 44 15.68 1.16 10.49
C LEU A 44 17.05 0.53 10.77
N ARG A 45 17.97 0.52 9.80
CA ARG A 45 19.36 0.10 10.03
C ARG A 45 20.09 1.02 11.00
N ALA A 46 19.88 2.33 10.94
CA ALA A 46 20.51 3.29 11.84
C ALA A 46 20.13 3.02 13.30
N ILE A 47 18.88 2.61 13.56
CA ILE A 47 18.40 2.18 14.89
C ILE A 47 18.56 0.68 15.17
N LYS A 48 19.45 0.00 14.42
CA LYS A 48 19.84 -1.41 14.63
C LYS A 48 18.72 -2.45 14.41
N ILE A 49 17.75 -2.15 13.54
CA ILE A 49 16.75 -3.11 13.06
C ILE A 49 17.19 -3.65 11.69
N ASP A 50 17.45 -4.96 11.61
CA ASP A 50 17.86 -5.62 10.36
C ASP A 50 16.65 -6.09 9.54
N VAL A 51 16.15 -5.19 8.70
CA VAL A 51 15.02 -5.47 7.81
C VAL A 51 15.31 -6.61 6.82
N PRO A 52 16.46 -6.66 6.12
CA PRO A 52 16.83 -7.80 5.28
C PRO A 52 16.71 -9.14 6.00
N ALA A 53 17.18 -9.25 7.24
CA ALA A 53 17.04 -10.49 8.02
C ALA A 53 15.57 -10.86 8.25
N LEU A 54 14.72 -9.91 8.64
CA LEU A 54 13.29 -10.15 8.88
C LEU A 54 12.52 -10.65 7.66
N ILE A 55 12.89 -10.19 6.47
CA ILE A 55 12.22 -10.60 5.21
C ILE A 55 12.95 -11.74 4.50
N HIS A 56 13.95 -12.33 5.17
CA HIS A 56 14.84 -13.38 4.64
C HIS A 56 15.44 -12.98 3.28
N TYR A 57 15.91 -11.74 3.20
CA TYR A 57 16.70 -11.26 2.07
C TYR A 57 18.18 -11.56 2.33
N PRO A 58 18.95 -12.00 1.31
CA PRO A 58 20.35 -12.31 1.50
C PRO A 58 21.14 -11.13 2.09
N GLY A 59 21.88 -11.41 3.16
CA GLY A 59 22.82 -10.47 3.75
C GLY A 59 23.95 -10.11 2.78
N ARG A 60 24.68 -9.04 3.10
CA ARG A 60 25.87 -8.64 2.35
C ARG A 60 27.08 -9.42 2.89
N SER A 61 27.69 -10.23 2.03
CA SER A 61 28.83 -11.09 2.42
C SER A 61 30.14 -10.32 2.42
N SER A 62 30.29 -9.30 1.56
CA SER A 62 31.48 -8.47 1.48
C SER A 62 31.22 -7.05 2.00
N PRO A 63 32.16 -6.44 2.76
CA PRO A 63 32.09 -5.02 3.14
C PRO A 63 32.20 -4.08 1.94
N THR A 64 32.67 -4.55 0.78
CA THR A 64 32.72 -3.76 -0.46
C THR A 64 31.36 -3.69 -1.17
N GLU A 65 30.40 -4.55 -0.81
CA GLU A 65 29.07 -4.48 -1.39
C GLU A 65 28.30 -3.27 -0.86
N PRO A 66 27.59 -2.52 -1.73
CA PRO A 66 26.76 -1.42 -1.27
C PRO A 66 25.67 -1.94 -0.33
N SER A 67 25.39 -1.17 0.72
CA SER A 67 24.27 -1.45 1.62
C SER A 67 22.95 -1.59 0.85
N HIS A 68 21.96 -2.28 1.45
CA HIS A 68 20.66 -2.45 0.80
C HIS A 68 19.96 -1.11 0.55
N HIS A 69 19.99 -0.16 1.49
CA HIS A 69 19.44 1.17 1.27
C HIS A 69 20.17 1.94 0.16
N LEU A 70 21.51 1.86 0.08
CA LEU A 70 22.27 2.51 -0.99
C LEU A 70 21.95 1.91 -2.36
N SER A 71 21.79 0.59 -2.43
CA SER A 71 21.36 -0.11 -3.64
C SER A 71 19.96 0.33 -4.09
N THR A 72 19.05 0.58 -3.13
CA THR A 72 17.72 1.11 -3.40
C THR A 72 17.77 2.58 -3.84
N TYR A 73 18.59 3.44 -3.21
CA TYR A 73 18.75 4.83 -3.64
C TYR A 73 19.37 4.97 -5.04
N ARG A 74 20.29 4.08 -5.42
CA ARG A 74 20.82 4.03 -6.79
C ARG A 74 19.71 3.71 -7.80
N LEU A 75 18.85 2.73 -7.49
CA LEU A 75 17.69 2.43 -8.34
C LEU A 75 16.72 3.62 -8.39
N ALA A 76 16.41 4.22 -7.24
CA ALA A 76 15.51 5.37 -7.16
C ALA A 76 16.04 6.56 -7.98
N SER A 77 17.34 6.86 -7.89
CA SER A 77 18.01 7.91 -8.66
C SER A 77 17.99 7.61 -10.16
N PHE A 78 18.28 6.35 -10.54
CA PHE A 78 18.21 5.90 -11.93
C PHE A 78 16.82 6.06 -12.54
N LEU A 79 15.76 5.85 -11.75
CA LEU A 79 14.38 6.09 -12.21
C LEU A 79 14.03 7.58 -12.23
N THR A 80 14.49 8.35 -11.23
CA THR A 80 14.13 9.77 -11.05
C THR A 80 14.75 10.67 -12.12
N ILE A 81 16.00 10.45 -12.50
CA ILE A 81 16.71 11.31 -13.48
C ILE A 81 15.98 11.37 -14.83
N PRO A 82 15.70 10.25 -15.52
CA PRO A 82 14.96 10.28 -16.78
C PRO A 82 13.52 10.79 -16.61
N LEU A 83 12.86 10.52 -15.47
CA LEU A 83 11.53 11.07 -15.18
C LEU A 83 11.56 12.59 -15.17
N ALA A 84 12.50 13.16 -14.42
CA ALA A 84 12.66 14.61 -14.32
C ALA A 84 12.97 15.22 -15.69
N ILE A 85 13.93 14.66 -16.44
CA ILE A 85 14.29 15.15 -17.78
C ILE A 85 13.07 15.17 -18.71
N LEU A 86 12.28 14.08 -18.76
CA LEU A 86 11.12 13.99 -19.64
C LEU A 86 9.97 14.89 -19.18
N LEU A 87 9.77 15.07 -17.87
CA LEU A 87 8.79 15.98 -17.31
C LEU A 87 9.15 17.44 -17.60
N PHE A 88 10.41 17.83 -17.41
CA PHE A 88 10.90 19.17 -17.76
C PHE A 88 10.81 19.43 -19.27
N LEU A 89 11.17 18.45 -20.09
CA LEU A 89 11.00 18.55 -21.55
C LEU A 89 9.53 18.74 -21.92
N TYR A 90 8.62 17.97 -21.30
CA TYR A 90 7.19 18.15 -21.49
C TYR A 90 6.74 19.57 -21.17
N TRP A 91 7.16 20.15 -20.03
CA TRP A 91 6.81 21.53 -19.66
C TRP A 91 7.37 22.58 -20.61
N ILE A 92 8.63 22.42 -21.04
CA ILE A 92 9.28 23.35 -21.97
C ILE A 92 8.57 23.34 -23.33
N VAL A 93 8.13 22.17 -23.81
CA VAL A 93 7.52 22.08 -25.14
C VAL A 93 6.01 22.39 -25.09
N SER A 94 5.31 21.96 -24.05
CA SER A 94 3.86 22.17 -23.95
C SER A 94 3.50 23.62 -23.67
N HIS A 95 4.31 24.35 -22.89
CA HIS A 95 4.00 25.70 -22.40
C HIS A 95 2.61 25.84 -21.77
N GLY A 96 2.06 24.74 -21.23
CA GLY A 96 0.69 24.70 -20.71
C GLY A 96 -0.41 24.80 -21.78
N ASN A 97 -0.08 24.68 -23.07
CA ASN A 97 -1.04 24.65 -24.17
C ASN A 97 -1.63 23.23 -24.33
N GLN A 98 -2.97 23.12 -24.30
CA GLN A 98 -3.68 21.85 -24.43
C GLN A 98 -3.39 21.11 -25.74
N ALA A 99 -3.45 21.80 -26.88
CA ALA A 99 -3.25 21.16 -28.18
C ALA A 99 -1.84 20.57 -28.32
N THR A 100 -0.83 21.24 -27.77
CA THR A 100 0.54 20.71 -27.71
C THR A 100 0.67 19.59 -26.69
N ALA A 101 0.07 19.73 -25.50
CA ALA A 101 0.08 18.70 -24.45
C ALA A 101 -0.46 17.35 -24.95
N LEU A 102 -1.58 17.36 -25.68
CA LEU A 102 -2.19 16.17 -26.28
C LEU A 102 -1.28 15.49 -27.32
N LYS A 103 -0.52 16.28 -28.09
CA LYS A 103 0.45 15.77 -29.08
C LYS A 103 1.71 15.18 -28.44
N LEU A 104 2.02 15.55 -27.19
CA LEU A 104 3.22 15.11 -26.48
C LEU A 104 3.03 13.82 -25.70
N GLU A 105 1.92 13.10 -25.86
CA GLU A 105 1.63 11.89 -25.09
C GLU A 105 2.69 10.79 -25.18
N ILE A 106 3.49 10.76 -26.25
CA ILE A 106 4.59 9.81 -26.39
C ILE A 106 5.61 9.96 -25.24
N LEU A 107 5.89 11.18 -24.77
CA LEU A 107 6.88 11.42 -23.70
C LEU A 107 6.51 10.72 -22.37
N PRO A 108 5.34 11.02 -21.75
CA PRO A 108 4.95 10.39 -20.49
C PRO A 108 4.73 8.88 -20.63
N ASN A 109 4.18 8.41 -21.76
CA ASN A 109 3.95 6.97 -21.96
C ASN A 109 5.23 6.18 -22.23
N PHE A 110 6.18 6.76 -22.95
CA PHE A 110 7.50 6.14 -23.14
C PHE A 110 8.18 5.92 -21.80
N TYR A 111 8.16 6.92 -20.90
CA TYR A 111 8.69 6.75 -19.56
C TYR A 111 7.94 5.68 -18.77
N LEU A 112 6.60 5.71 -18.79
CA LEU A 112 5.79 4.75 -18.06
C LEU A 112 6.05 3.32 -18.54
N LEU A 113 6.15 3.11 -19.84
CA LEU A 113 6.52 1.82 -20.44
C LEU A 113 7.95 1.40 -20.03
N ALA A 114 8.92 2.31 -20.09
CA ALA A 114 10.29 2.05 -19.65
C ALA A 114 10.34 1.66 -18.16
N LEU A 115 9.55 2.30 -17.31
CA LEU A 115 9.43 1.98 -15.89
C LEU A 115 8.88 0.56 -15.69
N VAL A 116 7.82 0.19 -16.41
CA VAL A 116 7.26 -1.17 -16.40
C VAL A 116 8.30 -2.19 -16.86
N ILE A 117 9.00 -1.92 -17.96
CA ILE A 117 10.05 -2.79 -18.49
C ILE A 117 11.20 -2.96 -17.48
N VAL A 118 11.70 -1.88 -16.89
CA VAL A 118 12.76 -1.96 -15.87
C VAL A 118 12.28 -2.73 -14.64
N PHE A 119 11.00 -2.65 -14.30
CA PHE A 119 10.44 -3.43 -13.20
C PHE A 119 10.45 -4.94 -13.49
N PHE A 120 9.98 -5.35 -14.68
CA PHE A 120 9.82 -6.77 -15.03
C PHE A 120 11.07 -7.44 -15.62
N ILE A 121 12.00 -6.68 -16.21
CA ILE A 121 13.21 -7.22 -16.83
C ILE A 121 14.43 -6.94 -15.94
N PRO A 122 14.88 -7.91 -15.12
CA PRO A 122 15.96 -7.72 -14.15
C PRO A 122 17.35 -7.72 -14.82
N VAL A 123 17.66 -6.69 -15.62
CA VAL A 123 18.98 -6.48 -16.24
C VAL A 123 20.10 -6.34 -15.19
N ASN A 124 21.33 -6.77 -15.51
CA ASN A 124 22.43 -6.87 -14.52
C ASN A 124 22.83 -5.54 -13.86
N ALA A 125 22.62 -4.41 -14.52
CA ALA A 125 23.19 -3.12 -14.11
C ALA A 125 22.57 -2.48 -12.85
N LEU A 126 21.39 -2.94 -12.37
CA LEU A 126 20.58 -2.19 -11.38
C LEU A 126 19.86 -3.11 -10.39
N SER A 127 20.50 -3.46 -9.27
CA SER A 127 19.86 -4.20 -8.16
C SER A 127 19.08 -5.45 -8.61
N ARG A 128 19.68 -6.25 -9.51
CA ARG A 128 19.07 -7.43 -10.14
C ARG A 128 18.43 -8.39 -9.14
N SER A 129 19.16 -8.73 -8.06
CA SER A 129 18.67 -9.63 -7.01
C SER A 129 17.43 -9.06 -6.29
N GLY A 130 17.43 -7.75 -6.02
CA GLY A 130 16.29 -7.05 -5.42
C GLY A 130 15.05 -7.11 -6.29
N ARG A 131 15.18 -6.76 -7.57
CA ARG A 131 14.05 -6.81 -8.53
C ARG A 131 13.54 -8.24 -8.73
N TYR A 132 14.43 -9.22 -8.87
CA TYR A 132 14.02 -10.63 -8.97
C TYR A 132 13.27 -11.10 -7.72
N ARG A 133 13.74 -10.75 -6.52
CA ARG A 133 13.02 -11.05 -5.27
C ARG A 133 11.65 -10.37 -5.26
N THR A 134 11.55 -9.09 -5.61
CA THR A 134 10.27 -8.37 -5.69
C THR A 134 9.29 -9.07 -6.64
N LEU A 135 9.72 -9.44 -7.85
CA LEU A 135 8.89 -10.17 -8.81
C LEU A 135 8.46 -11.54 -8.28
N THR A 136 9.36 -12.23 -7.57
CA THR A 136 9.06 -13.52 -6.96
C THR A 136 8.03 -13.37 -5.85
N VAL A 137 8.16 -12.37 -4.98
CA VAL A 137 7.15 -12.05 -3.95
C VAL A 137 5.81 -11.73 -4.61
N LEU A 138 5.78 -10.83 -5.60
CA LEU A 138 4.57 -10.45 -6.32
C LEU A 138 3.87 -11.64 -6.99
N ARG A 139 4.65 -12.53 -7.61
CA ARG A 139 4.13 -13.77 -8.18
C ARG A 139 3.54 -14.68 -7.09
N ARG A 140 4.24 -14.87 -5.96
CA ARG A 140 3.78 -15.72 -4.86
C ARG A 140 2.47 -15.23 -4.25
N ILE A 141 2.38 -13.93 -3.96
CA ILE A 141 1.18 -13.35 -3.35
C ILE A 141 -0.01 -13.36 -4.32
N SER A 142 0.23 -13.15 -5.61
CA SER A 142 -0.83 -13.08 -6.63
C SER A 142 -1.35 -14.46 -7.05
N ILE A 143 -0.45 -15.41 -7.33
CA ILE A 143 -0.81 -16.70 -7.95
C ILE A 143 -0.86 -17.83 -6.90
N GLY A 144 0.02 -17.83 -5.91
CA GLY A 144 0.14 -18.91 -4.92
C GLY A 144 1.58 -19.33 -4.66
N GLY A 145 1.74 -20.27 -3.73
CA GLY A 145 3.05 -20.61 -3.16
C GLY A 145 3.48 -19.61 -2.09
N LEU A 146 2.53 -19.15 -1.27
CA LEU A 146 2.79 -18.24 -0.14
C LEU A 146 3.85 -18.84 0.78
N ALA A 147 4.85 -18.04 1.12
CA ALA A 147 5.91 -18.46 2.02
C ALA A 147 5.34 -18.97 3.36
N GLU A 148 5.94 -20.01 3.91
CA GLU A 148 5.66 -20.42 5.28
C GLU A 148 6.29 -19.42 6.26
N ALA A 149 5.97 -19.55 7.55
CA ALA A 149 6.45 -18.63 8.58
C ALA A 149 7.98 -18.51 8.57
N GLN A 150 8.67 -19.63 8.37
CA GLN A 150 10.13 -19.74 8.32
C GLN A 150 10.78 -19.28 7.00
N ASP A 151 10.01 -19.03 5.93
CA ASP A 151 10.53 -18.80 4.57
C ASP A 151 10.37 -17.35 4.09
N GLY A 152 10.05 -16.42 5.00
CA GLY A 152 9.85 -15.00 4.69
C GLY A 152 8.40 -14.58 4.48
N ARG A 153 7.45 -15.22 5.17
CA ARG A 153 6.03 -14.81 5.25
C ARG A 153 5.85 -13.31 5.52
N PHE A 154 6.69 -12.73 6.37
CA PHE A 154 6.61 -11.31 6.70
C PHE A 154 6.82 -10.41 5.45
N GLY A 155 7.75 -10.78 4.57
CA GLY A 155 7.97 -10.07 3.30
C GLY A 155 6.76 -10.17 2.35
N ASP A 156 6.11 -11.32 2.28
CA ASP A 156 4.88 -11.52 1.50
C ASP A 156 3.72 -10.66 2.04
N ILE A 157 3.60 -10.56 3.37
CA ILE A 157 2.60 -9.71 4.04
C ILE A 157 2.87 -8.23 3.77
N LEU A 158 4.11 -7.77 3.98
CA LEU A 158 4.50 -6.37 3.75
C LEU A 158 4.22 -5.93 2.32
N MET A 159 4.63 -6.74 1.33
CA MET A 159 4.40 -6.43 -0.08
C MET A 159 2.91 -6.33 -0.39
N ALA A 160 2.11 -7.30 0.07
CA ALA A 160 0.68 -7.29 -0.18
C ALA A 160 -0.03 -6.11 0.52
N ASP A 161 0.42 -5.70 1.72
CA ASP A 161 -0.09 -4.51 2.40
C ASP A 161 0.29 -3.21 1.67
N VAL A 162 1.50 -3.12 1.11
CA VAL A 162 1.88 -2.00 0.24
C VAL A 162 0.97 -1.95 -0.99
N LEU A 163 0.68 -3.09 -1.64
CA LEU A 163 -0.21 -3.13 -2.79
C LEU A 163 -1.61 -2.59 -2.47
N THR A 164 -2.15 -2.80 -1.26
CA THR A 164 -3.47 -2.24 -0.89
C THR A 164 -3.51 -0.71 -0.95
N SER A 165 -2.40 -0.06 -0.58
CA SER A 165 -2.27 1.40 -0.65
C SER A 165 -2.02 1.90 -2.09
N TYR A 166 -1.54 1.02 -2.97
CA TYR A 166 -1.36 1.28 -4.42
C TYR A 166 -2.60 0.94 -5.26
N ALA A 167 -3.68 0.42 -4.68
CA ALA A 167 -4.85 -0.05 -5.44
C ALA A 167 -5.38 0.95 -6.47
N LYS A 168 -5.51 2.23 -6.07
CA LYS A 168 -5.99 3.30 -6.95
C LYS A 168 -4.92 3.74 -7.99
N VAL A 169 -3.64 3.72 -7.63
CA VAL A 169 -2.51 3.95 -8.55
C VAL A 169 -2.47 2.87 -9.63
N LEU A 170 -2.79 1.61 -9.29
CA LEU A 170 -2.92 0.52 -10.27
C LEU A 170 -4.12 0.73 -11.21
N GLY A 171 -5.23 1.27 -10.69
CA GLY A 171 -6.36 1.70 -11.50
C GLY A 171 -5.97 2.79 -12.51
N ASP A 172 -5.19 3.79 -12.08
CA ASP A 172 -4.73 4.88 -12.95
C ASP A 172 -3.65 4.45 -13.94
N LEU A 173 -2.78 3.52 -13.54
CA LEU A 173 -1.87 2.85 -14.47
C LEU A 173 -2.66 2.15 -15.57
N PHE A 174 -3.74 1.44 -15.22
CA PHE A 174 -4.60 0.80 -16.20
C PHE A 174 -5.31 1.82 -17.10
N ILE A 175 -5.89 2.90 -16.54
CA ILE A 175 -6.53 3.96 -17.32
C ILE A 175 -5.55 4.57 -18.31
N ALA A 176 -4.34 4.94 -17.87
CA ALA A 176 -3.31 5.53 -18.72
C ALA A 176 -2.96 4.60 -19.90
N LEU A 177 -2.74 3.31 -19.63
CA LEU A 177 -2.44 2.33 -20.67
C LEU A 177 -3.64 2.09 -21.59
N CYS A 178 -4.84 1.98 -21.05
CA CYS A 178 -6.07 1.76 -21.80
C CYS A 178 -6.32 2.91 -22.78
N MET A 179 -6.18 4.17 -22.33
CA MET A 179 -6.29 5.33 -23.19
C MET A 179 -5.20 5.37 -24.26
N PHE A 180 -3.94 5.08 -23.90
CA PHE A 180 -2.82 5.07 -24.84
C PHE A 180 -2.99 4.06 -25.99
N PHE A 181 -3.60 2.90 -25.71
CA PHE A 181 -3.85 1.86 -26.73
C PHE A 181 -5.20 1.99 -27.44
N THR A 182 -6.05 2.97 -27.07
CA THR A 182 -7.38 3.17 -27.67
C THR A 182 -7.32 4.26 -28.74
N PRO A 183 -7.65 3.95 -30.01
CA PRO A 183 -7.70 4.96 -31.06
C PRO A 183 -8.66 6.11 -30.72
N GLY A 184 -8.23 7.35 -30.96
CA GLY A 184 -9.04 8.55 -30.70
C GLY A 184 -9.15 8.95 -29.23
N LYS A 185 -8.35 8.36 -28.34
CA LYS A 185 -8.18 8.79 -26.95
C LYS A 185 -6.74 9.26 -26.75
N SER A 186 -6.55 10.26 -25.88
CA SER A 186 -5.21 10.67 -25.47
C SER A 186 -5.02 10.48 -23.97
N SER A 187 -3.96 9.77 -23.59
CA SER A 187 -3.59 9.51 -22.20
C SER A 187 -3.05 10.76 -21.46
N THR A 188 -2.76 11.84 -22.18
CA THR A 188 -2.51 13.18 -21.63
C THR A 188 -3.76 14.05 -21.56
N GLY A 189 -4.87 13.57 -22.11
CA GLY A 189 -6.19 14.18 -22.01
C GLY A 189 -6.90 13.84 -20.69
N LEU A 190 -8.21 14.15 -20.62
CA LEU A 190 -9.03 13.89 -19.45
C LEU A 190 -9.10 12.37 -19.17
N PRO A 191 -8.76 11.89 -17.95
CA PRO A 191 -8.76 10.48 -17.63
C PRO A 191 -10.12 9.79 -17.86
N ASP A 192 -10.16 8.84 -18.79
CA ASP A 192 -11.35 8.03 -19.07
C ASP A 192 -11.49 6.91 -18.04
N ARG A 193 -12.21 7.20 -16.96
CA ARG A 193 -12.49 6.26 -15.86
C ARG A 193 -13.52 5.18 -16.21
N SER A 194 -13.98 5.14 -17.46
CA SER A 194 -14.84 4.11 -18.04
C SER A 194 -14.10 3.27 -19.08
N CYS A 195 -12.81 3.54 -19.31
CA CYS A 195 -11.98 2.76 -20.23
C CYS A 195 -11.94 1.29 -19.78
N GLY A 196 -12.46 0.39 -20.64
CA GLY A 196 -12.61 -1.04 -20.32
C GLY A 196 -13.90 -1.43 -19.57
N GLY A 197 -14.86 -0.50 -19.43
CA GLY A 197 -16.20 -0.74 -18.90
C GLY A 197 -16.37 -0.45 -17.41
N ALA A 198 -17.63 -0.50 -16.94
CA ALA A 198 -18.01 -0.03 -15.60
C ALA A 198 -17.35 -0.78 -14.44
N TRP A 199 -16.95 -2.04 -14.65
CA TRP A 199 -16.49 -2.94 -13.58
C TRP A 199 -15.02 -3.34 -13.66
N LEU A 200 -14.31 -3.07 -14.76
CA LEU A 200 -12.91 -3.49 -14.90
C LEU A 200 -11.99 -2.71 -13.96
N ILE A 201 -12.07 -1.38 -13.93
CA ILE A 201 -11.27 -0.55 -13.01
C ILE A 201 -11.59 -0.86 -11.53
N PRO A 202 -12.87 -0.95 -11.09
CA PRO A 202 -13.20 -1.43 -9.76
C PRO A 202 -12.61 -2.80 -9.42
N SER A 203 -12.59 -3.73 -10.38
CA SER A 203 -12.00 -5.05 -10.19
C SER A 203 -10.49 -4.95 -9.96
N ILE A 204 -9.77 -4.13 -10.73
CA ILE A 204 -8.33 -3.86 -10.55
C ILE A 204 -8.05 -3.26 -9.17
N ILE A 205 -8.86 -2.29 -8.73
CA ILE A 205 -8.75 -1.67 -7.41
C ILE A 205 -9.03 -2.70 -6.29
N ALA A 206 -9.90 -3.69 -6.53
CA ALA A 206 -10.19 -4.75 -5.57
C ALA A 206 -9.10 -5.83 -5.48
N LEU A 207 -8.25 -5.99 -6.50
CA LEU A 207 -7.25 -7.06 -6.57
C LEU A 207 -6.31 -7.10 -5.34
N PRO A 208 -5.72 -5.99 -4.86
CA PRO A 208 -4.84 -6.04 -3.69
C PRO A 208 -5.53 -6.55 -2.42
N SER A 209 -6.78 -6.11 -2.16
CA SER A 209 -7.57 -6.59 -1.02
C SER A 209 -7.94 -8.05 -1.17
N MET A 210 -8.20 -8.52 -2.40
CA MET A 210 -8.45 -9.93 -2.70
C MET A 210 -7.21 -10.80 -2.44
N ILE A 211 -6.02 -10.33 -2.82
CA ILE A 211 -4.76 -11.00 -2.52
C ILE A 211 -4.60 -11.18 -0.99
N ARG A 212 -4.82 -10.12 -0.21
CA ARG A 212 -4.74 -10.19 1.26
C ARG A 212 -5.81 -11.08 1.87
N LEU A 213 -7.04 -11.02 1.39
CA LEU A 213 -8.12 -11.92 1.82
C LEU A 213 -7.71 -13.38 1.60
N ARG A 214 -7.24 -13.72 0.40
CA ARG A 214 -6.77 -15.07 0.08
C ARG A 214 -5.64 -15.50 1.00
N GLN A 215 -4.64 -14.64 1.24
CA GLN A 215 -3.56 -14.92 2.18
C GLN A 215 -4.11 -15.24 3.58
N CYS A 216 -5.03 -14.42 4.09
CA CYS A 216 -5.61 -14.63 5.42
C CYS A 216 -6.40 -15.95 5.54
N LEU A 217 -7.17 -16.32 4.51
CA LEU A 217 -7.92 -17.58 4.48
C LEU A 217 -7.00 -18.81 4.38
N ILE A 218 -5.91 -18.72 3.62
CA ILE A 218 -4.89 -19.78 3.55
C ILE A 218 -4.21 -19.97 4.90
N GLU A 219 -3.86 -18.88 5.58
CA GLU A 219 -3.24 -18.95 6.92
C GLU A 219 -4.20 -19.53 7.97
N TYR A 220 -5.48 -19.17 7.93
CA TYR A 220 -6.49 -19.79 8.79
C TYR A 220 -6.58 -21.30 8.56
N SER A 221 -6.62 -21.73 7.30
CA SER A 221 -6.69 -23.15 6.95
C SER A 221 -5.40 -23.90 7.32
N ARG A 222 -4.22 -23.28 7.21
CA ARG A 222 -2.95 -23.84 7.72
C ARG A 222 -2.97 -24.07 9.23
N VAL A 223 -3.40 -23.07 10.02
CA VAL A 223 -3.51 -23.20 11.48
C VAL A 223 -4.51 -24.31 11.86
N ARG A 224 -5.67 -24.33 11.20
CA ARG A 224 -6.69 -25.37 11.43
C ARG A 224 -6.16 -26.77 11.13
N ALA A 225 -5.49 -26.95 10.00
CA ALA A 225 -4.89 -28.23 9.62
C ALA A 225 -3.79 -28.66 10.60
N SER A 226 -2.97 -27.72 11.08
CA SER A 226 -1.95 -27.99 12.10
C SER A 226 -2.59 -28.49 13.40
N ASN A 227 -3.58 -27.77 13.93
CA ASN A 227 -4.27 -28.16 15.17
C ASN A 227 -4.99 -29.51 15.05
N GLN A 228 -5.55 -29.82 13.86
CA GLN A 228 -6.14 -31.13 13.59
C GLN A 228 -5.10 -32.26 13.59
N LYS A 229 -3.90 -32.01 13.04
CA LYS A 229 -2.81 -32.99 13.01
C LYS A 229 -2.22 -33.24 14.40
N THR A 230 -2.08 -32.21 15.23
CA THR A 230 -1.50 -32.32 16.57
C THR A 230 -2.52 -32.72 17.64
N GLY A 231 -3.82 -32.58 17.38
CA GLY A 231 -4.88 -32.83 18.35
C GLY A 231 -4.97 -31.78 19.47
N THR A 232 -4.15 -30.73 19.40
CA THR A 232 -4.05 -29.66 20.40
C THR A 232 -4.06 -28.29 19.73
N ILE A 233 -4.51 -27.27 20.45
CA ILE A 233 -4.46 -25.89 19.98
C ILE A 233 -3.02 -25.37 20.17
N GLY A 234 -2.31 -25.11 19.07
CA GLY A 234 -0.95 -24.58 19.12
C GLY A 234 -0.86 -23.14 19.62
N SER A 235 0.36 -22.60 19.68
CA SER A 235 0.66 -21.22 20.13
C SER A 235 -0.06 -20.13 19.33
N HIS A 236 -0.41 -20.40 18.07
CA HIS A 236 -1.20 -19.51 17.22
C HIS A 236 -2.72 -19.56 17.49
N GLY A 237 -3.15 -20.30 18.51
CA GLY A 237 -4.54 -20.49 18.87
C GLY A 237 -5.31 -21.26 17.81
N TRP A 238 -6.63 -21.05 17.77
CA TRP A 238 -7.51 -21.70 16.79
C TRP A 238 -7.51 -21.04 15.41
N GLY A 239 -6.73 -19.97 15.21
CA GLY A 239 -6.61 -19.24 13.94
C GLY A 239 -7.58 -18.06 13.76
N GLY A 240 -8.40 -17.72 14.76
CA GLY A 240 -9.40 -16.64 14.68
C GLY A 240 -8.84 -15.27 14.27
N GLN A 241 -7.59 -14.96 14.61
CA GLN A 241 -6.92 -13.73 14.15
C GLN A 241 -6.81 -13.67 12.62
N HIS A 242 -6.59 -14.79 11.93
CA HIS A 242 -6.53 -14.79 10.47
C HIS A 242 -7.90 -14.52 9.84
N LEU A 243 -8.99 -15.01 10.43
CA LEU A 243 -10.35 -14.68 9.99
C LEU A 243 -10.71 -13.21 10.25
N ALA A 244 -10.31 -12.67 11.39
CA ALA A 244 -10.50 -11.25 11.68
C ALA A 244 -9.73 -10.38 10.67
N ASN A 245 -8.52 -10.79 10.28
CA ASN A 245 -7.78 -10.09 9.22
C ASN A 245 -8.43 -10.26 7.85
N ALA A 246 -8.99 -11.45 7.55
CA ALA A 246 -9.77 -11.67 6.33
C ALA A 246 -10.97 -10.72 6.27
N LEU A 247 -11.66 -10.50 7.40
CA LEU A 247 -12.76 -9.55 7.51
C LEU A 247 -12.29 -8.10 7.27
N LYS A 248 -11.08 -7.74 7.70
CA LYS A 248 -10.49 -6.41 7.45
C LYS A 248 -10.43 -6.16 5.95
N TYR A 249 -9.82 -7.05 5.19
CA TYR A 249 -9.69 -6.85 3.74
C TYR A 249 -10.99 -7.09 2.96
N SER A 250 -11.91 -7.91 3.46
CA SER A 250 -13.22 -8.06 2.82
C SER A 250 -14.10 -6.82 2.96
N SER A 251 -13.92 -6.04 4.04
CA SER A 251 -14.67 -4.79 4.25
C SER A 251 -14.40 -3.71 3.20
N ALA A 252 -13.34 -3.84 2.39
CA ALA A 252 -13.06 -2.95 1.27
C ALA A 252 -13.98 -3.20 0.05
N PHE A 253 -14.47 -4.43 -0.16
CA PHE A 253 -15.26 -4.74 -1.36
C PHE A 253 -16.60 -4.02 -1.43
N PRO A 254 -17.38 -3.92 -0.33
CA PRO A 254 -18.60 -3.11 -0.34
C PRO A 254 -18.32 -1.65 -0.72
N VAL A 255 -17.24 -1.05 -0.22
CA VAL A 255 -16.85 0.32 -0.57
C VAL A 255 -16.63 0.44 -2.08
N ILE A 256 -15.83 -0.45 -2.67
CA ILE A 256 -15.50 -0.44 -4.10
C ILE A 256 -16.75 -0.69 -4.95
N ALA A 257 -17.56 -1.70 -4.62
CA ALA A 257 -18.76 -2.05 -5.38
C ALA A 257 -19.80 -0.94 -5.34
N LEU A 258 -20.06 -0.35 -4.17
CA LEU A 258 -21.01 0.75 -4.02
C LEU A 258 -20.51 2.02 -4.74
N SER A 259 -19.19 2.24 -4.82
CA SER A 259 -18.62 3.35 -5.60
C SER A 259 -18.85 3.14 -7.10
N ALA A 260 -18.69 1.91 -7.60
CA ALA A 260 -18.93 1.56 -9.00
C ALA A 260 -20.42 1.71 -9.37
N LEU A 261 -21.32 1.23 -8.50
CA LEU A 261 -22.77 1.35 -8.71
C LEU A 261 -23.25 2.79 -8.73
N GLN A 262 -22.68 3.67 -7.90
CA GLN A 262 -23.05 5.10 -7.92
C GLN A 262 -22.57 5.81 -9.20
N ARG A 263 -21.42 5.43 -9.76
CA ARG A 263 -20.92 6.04 -11.00
C ARG A 263 -21.79 5.70 -12.22
N GLY A 264 -22.35 4.50 -12.25
CA GLY A 264 -23.28 4.04 -13.30
C GLY A 264 -24.71 3.95 -12.79
N TYR A 265 -25.13 4.88 -11.92
CA TYR A 265 -26.41 4.79 -11.24
C TYR A 265 -27.56 4.78 -12.25
N ASP A 266 -28.33 3.70 -12.22
CA ASP A 266 -29.55 3.51 -13.00
C ASP A 266 -30.65 3.02 -12.04
N PRO A 267 -31.69 3.85 -11.78
CA PRO A 267 -32.73 3.51 -10.82
C PRO A 267 -33.52 2.25 -11.22
N GLU A 268 -33.65 1.96 -12.52
CA GLU A 268 -34.40 0.78 -13.01
C GLU A 268 -33.65 -0.53 -12.75
N ARG A 269 -32.31 -0.49 -12.76
CA ARG A 269 -31.47 -1.68 -12.55
C ARG A 269 -31.12 -1.94 -11.08
N ILE A 270 -30.93 -0.87 -10.30
CA ILE A 270 -30.37 -0.96 -8.95
C ILE A 270 -31.47 -1.17 -7.89
N GLY A 271 -32.70 -0.70 -8.14
CA GLY A 271 -33.82 -0.87 -7.21
C GLY A 271 -33.66 -0.14 -5.86
N LEU A 272 -32.65 0.72 -5.73
CA LEU A 272 -32.40 1.58 -4.57
C LEU A 272 -32.33 3.03 -5.01
N SER A 273 -32.82 3.96 -4.17
CA SER A 273 -32.58 5.39 -4.39
C SER A 273 -31.09 5.73 -4.30
N GLU A 274 -30.65 6.74 -5.05
CA GLU A 274 -29.27 7.26 -4.99
C GLU A 274 -28.86 7.60 -3.55
N ASN A 275 -29.76 8.25 -2.80
CA ASN A 275 -29.55 8.57 -1.38
C ASN A 275 -29.38 7.33 -0.49
N SER A 276 -30.08 6.23 -0.78
CA SER A 276 -29.89 4.97 -0.05
C SER A 276 -28.54 4.33 -0.40
N LEU A 277 -28.15 4.37 -1.67
CA LEU A 277 -26.88 3.84 -2.14
C LEU A 277 -25.69 4.61 -1.53
N PHE A 278 -25.78 5.95 -1.50
CA PHE A 278 -24.81 6.81 -0.83
C PHE A 278 -24.71 6.52 0.68
N ARG A 279 -25.84 6.36 1.38
CA ARG A 279 -25.85 6.01 2.82
C ARG A 279 -25.20 4.65 3.10
N LEU A 280 -25.46 3.64 2.26
CA LEU A 280 -24.78 2.34 2.34
C LEU A 280 -23.28 2.48 2.10
N TRP A 281 -22.89 3.32 1.13
CA TRP A 281 -21.48 3.58 0.84
C TRP A 281 -20.78 4.26 2.02
N VAL A 282 -21.38 5.27 2.65
CA VAL A 282 -20.85 5.92 3.86
C VAL A 282 -20.70 4.91 5.01
N LEU A 283 -21.68 4.02 5.21
CA LEU A 283 -21.59 2.96 6.22
C LEU A 283 -20.44 1.99 5.92
N ALA A 284 -20.32 1.53 4.68
CA ALA A 284 -19.23 0.65 4.26
C ALA A 284 -17.86 1.31 4.47
N VAL A 285 -17.74 2.59 4.10
CA VAL A 285 -16.58 3.44 4.33
C VAL A 285 -16.23 3.49 5.81
N PHE A 286 -17.21 3.75 6.67
CA PHE A 286 -17.03 3.85 8.11
C PHE A 286 -16.51 2.53 8.68
N VAL A 287 -17.20 1.42 8.39
CA VAL A 287 -16.81 0.09 8.86
C VAL A 287 -15.39 -0.27 8.41
N ASN A 288 -15.07 -0.10 7.12
CA ASN A 288 -13.75 -0.39 6.59
C ASN A 288 -12.65 0.44 7.26
N SER A 289 -12.89 1.74 7.43
CA SER A 289 -11.88 2.69 7.92
C SER A 289 -11.58 2.47 9.39
N PHE A 290 -12.61 2.38 10.24
CA PHE A 290 -12.44 2.21 11.68
C PHE A 290 -11.98 0.79 12.04
N TYR A 291 -12.45 -0.24 11.34
CA TYR A 291 -11.97 -1.60 11.59
C TYR A 291 -10.50 -1.75 11.19
N SER A 292 -10.11 -1.19 10.04
CA SER A 292 -8.72 -1.21 9.61
C SER A 292 -7.81 -0.36 10.50
N PHE A 293 -8.27 0.79 10.99
CA PHE A 293 -7.54 1.60 11.97
C PHE A 293 -7.31 0.84 13.27
N TRP A 294 -8.37 0.23 13.83
CA TRP A 294 -8.27 -0.61 15.01
C TRP A 294 -7.25 -1.74 14.81
N TRP A 295 -7.27 -2.36 13.63
CA TRP A 295 -6.32 -3.41 13.28
C TRP A 295 -4.88 -2.92 13.28
N ASP A 296 -4.62 -1.77 12.65
CA ASP A 296 -3.27 -1.21 12.55
C ASP A 296 -2.71 -0.94 13.96
N VAL A 297 -3.50 -0.30 14.82
CA VAL A 297 -3.12 -0.01 16.22
C VAL A 297 -2.89 -1.29 17.03
N MET A 298 -3.86 -2.20 17.06
CA MET A 298 -3.86 -3.32 18.00
C MET A 298 -3.09 -4.55 17.52
N LYS A 299 -3.01 -4.77 16.21
CA LYS A 299 -2.47 -6.03 15.64
C LYS A 299 -1.16 -5.80 14.89
N ASP A 300 -1.13 -4.81 14.02
CA ASP A 300 0.06 -4.55 13.20
C ASP A 300 1.17 -3.88 14.02
N TRP A 301 0.81 -2.90 14.85
CA TRP A 301 1.75 -2.21 15.73
C TRP A 301 1.81 -2.78 17.15
N ASP A 302 0.91 -3.69 17.51
CA ASP A 302 0.88 -4.36 18.83
C ASP A 302 0.75 -3.38 20.00
N LEU A 303 0.04 -2.27 19.78
CA LEU A 303 -0.22 -1.27 20.82
C LEU A 303 -1.39 -1.70 21.70
N THR A 304 -1.47 -1.11 22.90
CA THR A 304 -2.43 -1.49 23.95
C THR A 304 -3.54 -0.47 24.14
N LEU A 305 -3.65 0.53 23.26
CA LEU A 305 -4.58 1.67 23.36
C LEU A 305 -6.05 1.25 23.57
N PHE A 306 -6.49 0.17 22.91
CA PHE A 306 -7.85 -0.36 23.04
C PHE A 306 -7.90 -1.69 23.81
N SER A 307 -6.83 -2.03 24.55
CA SER A 307 -6.79 -3.26 25.33
C SER A 307 -7.63 -3.13 26.60
N PRO A 308 -8.55 -4.08 26.88
CA PRO A 308 -9.30 -4.10 28.15
C PRO A 308 -8.40 -4.36 29.37
N ARG A 309 -7.27 -5.05 29.16
CA ARG A 309 -6.25 -5.26 30.18
C ARG A 309 -5.45 -3.98 30.33
N ARG A 310 -5.94 -3.10 31.20
CA ARG A 310 -5.09 -2.11 31.85
C ARG A 310 -4.06 -2.90 32.65
N ASP A 311 -2.78 -2.78 32.34
CA ASP A 311 -1.73 -3.34 33.19
C ASP A 311 -1.95 -2.79 34.59
N LYS A 312 -2.47 -3.64 35.48
CA LYS A 312 -2.78 -3.30 36.87
C LYS A 312 -1.50 -2.98 37.67
N ASN A 313 -0.35 -3.37 37.13
CA ASN A 313 0.97 -3.03 37.65
C ASN A 313 1.50 -1.81 36.88
N GLY A 314 1.21 -0.64 37.41
CA GLY A 314 1.57 0.63 36.79
C GLY A 314 3.08 0.88 36.66
N SER A 315 3.39 1.79 35.73
CA SER A 315 4.64 2.56 35.54
C SER A 315 5.72 2.07 34.55
N ASP A 316 5.72 0.83 34.08
CA ASP A 316 6.83 0.35 33.23
C ASP A 316 6.79 0.85 31.75
N HIS A 317 5.70 1.47 31.30
CA HIS A 317 5.60 2.06 29.96
C HIS A 317 4.47 3.10 29.80
N PRO A 318 4.55 3.99 28.78
CA PRO A 318 3.51 4.98 28.49
C PRO A 318 2.16 4.34 28.14
N PHE A 319 1.09 5.12 28.33
CA PHE A 319 -0.30 4.69 28.14
C PHE A 319 -0.57 4.19 26.72
N GLY A 320 -1.16 3.01 26.58
CA GLY A 320 -1.54 2.46 25.28
C GLY A 320 -0.37 2.04 24.39
N LEU A 321 0.88 2.11 24.86
CA LEU A 321 2.07 1.63 24.14
C LEU A 321 2.57 0.31 24.72
N ARG A 322 3.25 -0.48 23.89
CA ARG A 322 3.93 -1.73 24.27
C ARG A 322 5.24 -1.47 25.02
N LYS A 323 5.65 -2.35 25.95
CA LYS A 323 6.86 -2.19 26.79
C LYS A 323 8.17 -2.01 25.98
N ASN A 324 8.45 -2.93 25.06
CA ASN A 324 9.72 -2.91 24.29
C ASN A 324 9.55 -2.08 23.00
N ARG A 325 10.38 -1.05 22.88
CA ARG A 325 10.33 -0.03 21.82
C ARG A 325 11.76 0.37 21.44
N PHE A 326 12.00 0.57 20.15
CA PHE A 326 13.25 1.07 19.58
C PHE A 326 13.17 2.56 19.23
N PHE A 327 11.96 3.09 18.95
CA PHE A 327 11.78 4.54 18.85
C PHE A 327 11.75 5.14 20.27
N HIS A 328 12.83 5.82 20.65
CA HIS A 328 13.01 6.34 22.01
C HIS A 328 11.94 7.36 22.42
N ASN A 329 11.52 8.21 21.48
CA ASN A 329 10.48 9.20 21.74
C ASN A 329 9.09 8.57 21.58
N HIS A 330 8.33 8.49 22.67
CA HIS A 330 6.98 7.92 22.68
C HIS A 330 5.98 8.74 21.85
N GLU A 331 6.22 10.05 21.70
CA GLU A 331 5.36 10.94 20.92
C GLU A 331 5.29 10.53 19.44
N ILE A 332 6.33 9.86 18.93
CA ILE A 332 6.33 9.33 17.56
C ILE A 332 5.18 8.31 17.39
N TYR A 333 4.93 7.44 18.37
CA TYR A 333 3.86 6.45 18.24
C TYR A 333 2.48 7.11 18.23
N TYR A 334 2.24 8.07 19.11
CA TYR A 334 0.97 8.78 19.15
C TYR A 334 0.76 9.62 17.88
N ALA A 335 1.81 10.28 17.39
CA ALA A 335 1.77 11.00 16.12
C ALA A 335 1.44 10.07 14.95
N VAL A 336 2.06 8.89 14.87
CA VAL A 336 1.77 7.90 13.83
C VAL A 336 0.33 7.40 13.91
N VAL A 337 -0.18 7.11 15.12
CA VAL A 337 -1.59 6.72 15.33
C VAL A 337 -2.55 7.83 14.86
N ALA A 338 -2.28 9.08 15.23
CA ALA A 338 -3.11 10.21 14.83
C ALA A 338 -3.08 10.45 13.32
N ILE A 339 -1.89 10.46 12.71
CA ILE A 339 -1.72 10.61 11.26
C ILE A 339 -2.42 9.48 10.51
N ASP A 340 -2.31 8.23 10.97
CA ASP A 340 -2.99 7.10 10.33
C ASP A 340 -4.51 7.26 10.37
N LEU A 341 -5.08 7.65 11.51
CA LEU A 341 -6.52 7.92 11.61
C LEU A 341 -6.96 9.02 10.64
N MET A 342 -6.26 10.15 10.62
CA MET A 342 -6.56 11.28 9.75
C MET A 342 -6.49 10.88 8.26
N LEU A 343 -5.43 10.19 7.85
CA LEU A 343 -5.22 9.79 6.46
C LEU A 343 -6.13 8.62 6.03
N ARG A 344 -6.60 7.80 6.96
CA ARG A 344 -7.63 6.78 6.69
C ARG A 344 -8.99 7.39 6.37
N CYS A 345 -9.42 8.39 7.13
CA CYS A 345 -10.64 9.14 6.82
C CYS A 345 -10.54 9.82 5.45
N THR A 346 -9.32 10.20 5.06
CA THR A 346 -8.97 10.81 3.78
C THR A 346 -9.06 9.81 2.61
N TRP A 347 -8.69 8.53 2.81
CA TRP A 347 -8.85 7.44 1.81
C TRP A 347 -10.29 7.26 1.36
N SER A 348 -11.24 7.33 2.29
CA SER A 348 -12.65 7.15 2.03
C SER A 348 -13.24 8.22 1.12
N LEU A 349 -12.76 9.47 1.26
CA LEU A 349 -13.21 10.59 0.44
C LEU A 349 -12.88 10.34 -1.04
N LYS A 350 -11.75 9.70 -1.36
CA LYS A 350 -11.31 9.43 -2.75
C LYS A 350 -12.28 8.59 -3.58
N LEU A 351 -13.03 7.72 -2.91
CA LEU A 351 -13.98 6.81 -3.55
C LEU A 351 -15.38 7.43 -3.66
N SER A 352 -15.56 8.65 -3.14
CA SER A 352 -16.82 9.37 -3.22
C SER A 352 -17.14 9.71 -4.68
N PRO A 353 -18.27 9.22 -5.23
CA PRO A 353 -18.72 9.61 -6.55
C PRO A 353 -19.20 11.06 -6.58
N HIS A 354 -19.55 11.69 -5.46
CA HIS A 354 -19.93 13.11 -5.47
C HIS A 354 -18.74 14.05 -5.66
N LEU A 355 -17.50 13.60 -5.40
CA LEU A 355 -16.30 14.33 -5.81
C LEU A 355 -16.04 14.26 -7.32
N TYR A 356 -16.72 13.37 -8.06
CA TYR A 356 -16.62 13.25 -9.52
C TYR A 356 -17.27 14.44 -10.24
N HIS A 357 -18.32 15.04 -9.68
CA HIS A 357 -18.99 16.19 -10.29
C HIS A 357 -18.15 17.48 -10.18
N PHE A 358 -17.15 17.51 -9.31
CA PHE A 358 -16.17 18.58 -9.22
C PHE A 358 -14.89 18.14 -9.96
N ASN A 359 -14.96 18.12 -11.29
CA ASN A 359 -13.82 17.89 -12.20
C ASN A 359 -12.64 18.87 -11.99
N ASP A 360 -12.77 19.85 -11.09
CA ASP A 360 -11.75 20.86 -10.76
C ASP A 360 -10.60 20.36 -9.87
N ILE A 361 -10.55 19.07 -9.48
CA ILE A 361 -9.59 18.60 -8.47
C ILE A 361 -8.91 17.28 -8.85
N GLU A 362 -8.49 17.11 -10.12
CA GLU A 362 -7.54 16.04 -10.49
C GLU A 362 -6.26 16.10 -9.62
N GLY A 363 -5.86 17.32 -9.22
CA GLY A 363 -4.79 17.57 -8.26
C GLY A 363 -5.04 16.97 -6.88
N GLY A 364 -6.28 17.01 -6.39
CA GLY A 364 -6.61 16.40 -5.10
C GLY A 364 -6.66 14.88 -5.19
N ILE A 365 -7.11 14.27 -6.30
CA ILE A 365 -7.02 12.81 -6.48
C ILE A 365 -5.55 12.35 -6.43
N PHE A 366 -4.66 13.09 -7.08
CA PHE A 366 -3.23 12.82 -7.02
C PHE A 366 -2.64 13.01 -5.61
N LEU A 367 -2.93 14.14 -4.95
CA LEU A 367 -2.48 14.39 -3.57
C LEU A 367 -2.96 13.30 -2.63
N MET A 368 -4.21 12.89 -2.79
CA MET A 368 -4.82 11.81 -2.07
C MET A 368 -4.00 10.52 -2.24
N GLU A 369 -3.72 10.08 -3.46
CA GLU A 369 -2.85 8.93 -3.75
C GLU A 369 -1.48 9.03 -3.08
N LEU A 370 -0.83 10.19 -3.17
CA LEU A 370 0.44 10.46 -2.47
C LEU A 370 0.31 10.27 -0.96
N LEU A 371 -0.74 10.83 -0.35
CA LEU A 371 -0.99 10.71 1.08
C LEU A 371 -1.25 9.27 1.53
N GLU A 372 -1.87 8.43 0.70
CA GLU A 372 -2.08 7.02 1.02
C GLU A 372 -0.76 6.21 0.96
N VAL A 373 0.10 6.50 -0.02
CA VAL A 373 1.43 5.91 -0.09
C VAL A 373 2.30 6.39 1.08
N PHE A 374 2.20 7.67 1.43
CA PHE A 374 2.87 8.26 2.59
C PHE A 374 2.41 7.65 3.91
N ARG A 375 1.10 7.46 4.10
CA ARG A 375 0.54 6.76 5.27
C ARG A 375 1.13 5.36 5.41
N ARG A 376 1.16 4.59 4.32
CA ARG A 376 1.75 3.24 4.31
C ARG A 376 3.26 3.25 4.57
N TRP A 377 3.96 4.26 4.07
CA TRP A 377 5.38 4.47 4.33
C TRP A 377 5.64 4.67 5.83
N ILE A 378 4.85 5.51 6.51
CA ILE A 378 4.92 5.68 7.97
C ILE A 378 4.58 4.39 8.70
N TRP A 379 3.47 3.74 8.34
CA TRP A 379 3.01 2.49 8.95
C TRP A 379 4.09 1.40 8.96
N MET A 380 4.94 1.38 7.93
CA MET A 380 6.00 0.39 7.76
C MET A 380 7.06 0.44 8.87
N PHE A 381 7.39 1.63 9.37
CA PHE A 381 8.35 1.79 10.47
C PHE A 381 7.90 1.05 11.72
N LEU A 382 6.68 1.30 12.19
CA LEU A 382 6.13 0.64 13.36
C LEU A 382 5.85 -0.84 13.09
N ARG A 383 5.36 -1.21 11.89
CA ARG A 383 5.12 -2.63 11.57
C ARG A 383 6.41 -3.46 11.63
N VAL A 384 7.49 -2.96 11.03
CA VAL A 384 8.78 -3.64 10.99
C VAL A 384 9.41 -3.70 12.38
N GLU A 385 9.34 -2.60 13.14
CA GLU A 385 9.78 -2.59 14.52
C GLU A 385 8.99 -3.58 15.39
N THR A 386 7.68 -3.68 15.19
CA THR A 386 6.84 -4.66 15.90
C THR A 386 7.24 -6.08 15.58
N GLU A 387 7.47 -6.40 14.31
CA GLU A 387 7.95 -7.71 13.92
C GLU A 387 9.35 -8.00 14.49
N TRP A 388 10.26 -7.03 14.44
CA TRP A 388 11.60 -7.16 15.02
C TRP A 388 11.57 -7.52 16.50
N VAL A 389 10.71 -6.86 17.28
CA VAL A 389 10.53 -7.16 18.71
C VAL A 389 9.93 -8.55 18.92
N ARG A 390 8.97 -8.96 18.08
CA ARG A 390 8.34 -10.30 18.18
C ARG A 390 9.35 -11.42 17.88
N THR A 391 10.21 -11.24 16.88
CA THR A 391 11.21 -12.25 16.50
C THR A 391 12.38 -12.33 17.48
N ASN A 392 12.79 -11.22 18.10
CA ASN A 392 13.94 -11.18 19.02
C ASN A 392 13.57 -11.33 20.51
N ARG A 393 12.30 -11.58 20.83
CA ARG A 393 11.91 -11.96 22.19
C ARG A 393 12.16 -13.46 22.40
N ALA A 394 12.74 -13.81 23.54
CA ALA A 394 12.72 -15.18 24.01
C ALA A 394 11.27 -15.64 24.21
N PRO A 395 10.95 -16.93 24.05
CA PRO A 395 9.63 -17.46 24.44
C PRO A 395 9.31 -17.03 25.88
N PRO A 396 8.04 -16.70 26.20
CA PRO A 396 7.63 -16.30 27.57
C PRO A 396 8.17 -17.26 28.65
N ASP A 397 8.20 -18.54 28.30
CA ASP A 397 8.65 -19.67 29.11
C ASP A 397 10.13 -19.55 29.54
N GLN A 398 10.99 -18.91 28.74
CA GLN A 398 12.40 -18.72 29.08
C GLN A 398 12.64 -17.47 29.92
N GLU A 399 11.83 -16.43 29.75
CA GLU A 399 11.93 -15.19 30.53
C GLU A 399 11.42 -15.41 31.96
N GLU A 400 10.34 -16.17 32.15
CA GLU A 400 9.86 -16.62 33.46
C GLU A 400 10.85 -17.61 34.13
N VAL A 401 11.45 -18.53 33.38
CA VAL A 401 12.46 -19.46 33.92
C VAL A 401 13.75 -18.72 34.31
N LEU A 402 14.22 -17.77 33.49
CA LEU A 402 15.37 -16.93 33.85
C LEU A 402 15.06 -16.08 35.09
N LEU A 403 13.90 -15.43 35.14
CA LEU A 403 13.49 -14.62 36.28
C LEU A 403 13.40 -15.48 37.55
N SER A 404 12.71 -16.63 37.52
CA SER A 404 12.62 -17.55 38.67
C SER A 404 13.98 -18.11 39.12
N VAL A 405 14.90 -18.41 38.20
CA VAL A 405 16.27 -18.81 38.54
C VAL A 405 17.03 -17.66 39.20
N PHE A 406 16.83 -16.42 38.77
CA PHE A 406 17.43 -15.26 39.42
C PHE A 406 16.80 -14.98 40.79
N THR A 407 15.47 -15.05 40.95
CA THR A 407 14.81 -14.79 42.24
C THR A 407 15.20 -15.83 43.28
N ASN A 408 15.23 -17.11 42.93
CA ASN A 408 15.64 -18.18 43.86
C ASN A 408 17.09 -18.01 44.33
N LYS A 409 17.97 -17.44 43.50
CA LYS A 409 19.38 -17.24 43.86
C LYS A 409 19.60 -16.11 44.88
N TYR A 410 18.63 -15.22 45.06
CA TYR A 410 18.68 -14.14 46.06
C TYR A 410 17.85 -14.45 47.32
N GLU A 411 17.02 -15.49 47.30
CA GLU A 411 16.32 -15.99 48.49
C GLU A 411 17.14 -17.04 49.26
N ASP A 412 18.18 -17.61 48.63
CA ASP A 412 19.13 -18.57 49.22
C ASP A 412 20.44 -17.92 49.75
N GLU A 413 20.54 -16.59 49.78
CA GLU A 413 21.57 -15.80 50.49
C GLU A 413 20.94 -15.04 51.66
#